data_AF-A0AA97HF83-F1
#
_entry.id   AF-A0AA97HF83-F1
#
_cell.length_a   1.000
_cell.length_b   1.000
_cell.length_c   1.000
_cell.angle_alpha   90.00
_cell.angle_beta   90.00
_cell.angle_gamma   90.00
#
_symmetry.space_group_name_H-M   'P 1'
#
loop_
_entity.id
_entity.type
_entity.pdbx_description
1 polymer ?
#
loop_
_entity_poly.entity_id
_entity_poly.type
_entity_poly.pdbx_seq_one_letter_code
_entity_poly.pdbx_strand_id
1 'polypeptide(L)'
;MDESVPGGKSDWAGGIYTPSDGRAEPSIAASTIAQAAINKGAIIIQHCAVRTLSTTGGKVSGVVTEKGEIRCEQVLLAGGAWSRRFLGNLGVSLPTLPLVCSVMRTKPMEGPTDIAVGGQIFRFVNTKTVASL
;
A
#
# COMPACT_ATOMS: atom_id res chain seq x y z
N MET A 1 -16.73 24.12 9.84
CA MET A 1 -16.76 22.85 9.07
C MET A 1 -17.38 23.07 7.70
N ASP A 2 -18.52 23.77 7.62
CA ASP A 2 -19.25 24.02 6.37
C ASP A 2 -18.40 24.66 5.26
N GLU A 3 -17.40 25.46 5.62
CA GLU A 3 -16.44 26.03 4.66
C GLU A 3 -15.50 24.97 4.06
N SER A 4 -15.04 23.99 4.85
CA SER A 4 -14.10 22.95 4.41
C SER A 4 -14.81 21.73 3.79
N VAL A 5 -16.06 21.49 4.19
CA VAL A 5 -16.91 20.40 3.67
C VAL A 5 -18.32 20.94 3.30
N PRO A 6 -18.42 21.76 2.25
CA PRO A 6 -19.71 22.24 1.73
C PRO A 6 -20.73 21.11 1.53
N GLY A 7 -21.94 21.29 2.07
CA GLY A 7 -23.04 20.34 1.92
C GLY A 7 -22.94 19.08 2.81
N GLY A 8 -21.95 18.98 3.70
CA GLY A 8 -21.87 17.93 4.71
C GLY A 8 -23.01 18.03 5.73
N LYS A 9 -23.94 17.07 5.74
CA LYS A 9 -25.05 17.01 6.71
C LYS A 9 -24.77 15.96 7.79
N SER A 10 -24.23 16.38 8.92
CA SER A 10 -24.09 15.56 10.14
C SER A 10 -23.98 16.47 11.36
N ASP A 11 -24.29 15.92 12.54
CA ASP A 11 -24.05 16.60 13.82
C ASP A 11 -22.62 16.29 14.28
N TRP A 12 -21.69 17.20 13.98
CA TRP A 12 -20.26 17.01 14.27
C TRP A 12 -19.90 17.72 15.57
N ALA A 13 -19.37 16.99 16.55
CA ALA A 13 -18.82 17.63 17.76
C ALA A 13 -17.54 18.44 17.48
N GLY A 14 -16.81 18.12 16.40
CA GLY A 14 -15.55 18.76 16.03
C GLY A 14 -14.80 17.97 14.95
N GLY A 15 -13.61 18.45 14.54
CA GLY A 15 -12.79 17.79 13.51
C GLY A 15 -11.31 18.22 13.57
N ILE A 16 -10.45 17.40 12.96
CA ILE A 16 -9.02 17.69 12.81
C ILE A 16 -8.76 17.96 11.33
N TYR A 17 -8.12 19.09 11.05
CA TYR A 17 -7.74 19.49 9.69
C TYR A 17 -6.23 19.64 9.61
N THR A 18 -5.64 18.94 8.65
CA THR A 18 -4.19 18.96 8.38
C THR A 18 -3.98 19.47 6.95
N PRO A 19 -3.64 20.76 6.75
CA PRO A 19 -3.48 21.33 5.42
C PRO A 19 -2.42 20.64 4.55
N SER A 20 -1.44 19.98 5.19
CA SER A 20 -0.37 19.25 4.51
C SER A 20 -0.74 17.82 4.11
N ASP A 21 -1.93 17.33 4.47
CA ASP A 21 -2.34 15.98 4.10
C ASP A 21 -2.51 15.86 2.59
N GLY A 22 -1.88 14.84 2.02
CA GLY A 22 -1.90 14.55 0.59
C GLY A 22 -2.63 13.25 0.27
N ARG A 23 -2.71 12.96 -1.03
CA ARG A 23 -3.20 11.69 -1.55
C ARG A 23 -2.20 11.19 -2.58
N ALA A 24 -1.89 9.91 -2.52
CA ALA A 24 -1.07 9.25 -3.53
C ALA A 24 -1.97 8.28 -4.30
N GLU A 25 -1.94 8.38 -5.63
CA GLU A 25 -2.51 7.35 -6.49
C GLU A 25 -1.56 6.14 -6.46
N PRO A 26 -1.96 4.99 -5.87
CA PRO A 26 -1.04 3.89 -5.62
C PRO A 26 -0.38 3.34 -6.90
N SER A 27 -1.11 3.32 -8.01
CA SER A 27 -0.62 2.85 -9.30
C SER A 27 0.53 3.71 -9.85
N ILE A 28 0.50 5.02 -9.59
CA ILE A 28 1.55 5.97 -9.99
C ILE A 28 2.69 5.98 -8.95
N ALA A 29 2.34 6.04 -7.66
CA ALA A 29 3.34 6.17 -6.60
C ALA A 29 4.27 4.95 -6.54
N ALA A 30 3.71 3.74 -6.54
CA ALA A 30 4.51 2.52 -6.44
C ALA A 30 5.41 2.31 -7.68
N SER A 31 4.87 2.55 -8.88
CA SER A 31 5.64 2.43 -10.13
C SER A 31 6.74 3.47 -10.23
N THR A 32 6.49 4.71 -9.82
CA THR A 32 7.50 5.78 -9.80
C THR A 32 8.64 5.47 -8.83
N ILE A 33 8.32 4.96 -7.63
CA ILE A 33 9.33 4.53 -6.66
C ILE A 33 10.16 3.37 -7.21
N ALA A 34 9.51 2.38 -7.84
CA ALA A 34 10.19 1.26 -8.48
C ALA A 34 11.16 1.72 -9.58
N GLN A 35 10.73 2.66 -10.44
CA GLN A 35 11.58 3.23 -11.47
C GLN A 35 12.76 4.00 -10.87
N ALA A 36 12.53 4.80 -9.83
CA ALA A 36 13.60 5.51 -9.13
C ALA A 36 14.62 4.56 -8.49
N ALA A 37 14.17 3.41 -7.96
CA ALA A 37 15.05 2.37 -7.44
C ALA A 37 15.89 1.72 -8.55
N ILE A 38 15.29 1.40 -9.70
CA ILE A 38 15.99 0.88 -10.88
C ILE A 38 17.06 1.86 -11.36
N ASN A 39 16.73 3.15 -11.43
CA ASN A 39 17.69 4.20 -11.82
C ASN A 39 18.88 4.32 -10.86
N LYS A 40 18.73 3.83 -9.62
CA LYS A 40 19.81 3.73 -8.62
C LYS A 40 20.51 2.37 -8.61
N GLY A 41 20.23 1.50 -9.57
CA GLY A 41 20.86 0.19 -9.74
C GLY A 41 20.11 -0.98 -9.11
N ALA A 42 18.89 -0.79 -8.59
CA ALA A 42 18.10 -1.91 -8.09
C ALA A 42 17.63 -2.81 -9.25
N ILE A 43 17.61 -4.11 -9.01
CA ILE A 43 17.07 -5.10 -9.95
C ILE A 43 15.67 -5.51 -9.47
N ILE A 44 14.66 -5.32 -10.33
CA ILE A 44 13.28 -5.72 -10.03
C ILE A 44 12.89 -6.89 -10.93
N ILE A 45 12.60 -8.03 -10.32
CA ILE A 45 12.19 -9.25 -11.02
C ILE A 45 10.71 -9.49 -10.72
N GLN A 46 9.84 -9.13 -11.66
CA GLN A 46 8.41 -9.41 -11.57
C GLN A 46 8.07 -10.84 -11.98
N HIS A 47 6.86 -11.29 -11.66
CA HIS A 47 6.37 -12.64 -11.95
C HIS A 47 7.36 -13.72 -11.46
N CYS A 48 7.86 -13.54 -10.23
CA CYS A 48 8.86 -14.41 -9.61
C CYS A 48 8.52 -14.54 -8.14
N ALA A 49 7.75 -15.56 -7.78
CA ALA A 49 7.38 -15.79 -6.39
C ALA A 49 8.55 -16.40 -5.61
N VAL A 50 8.83 -15.83 -4.43
CA VAL A 50 9.70 -16.46 -3.42
C VAL A 50 8.91 -17.58 -2.74
N ARG A 51 9.49 -18.78 -2.67
CA ARG A 51 8.88 -19.98 -2.11
C ARG A 51 9.32 -20.24 -0.68
N THR A 52 10.62 -20.07 -0.40
CA THR A 52 11.21 -20.23 0.94
C THR A 52 12.58 -19.54 1.00
N LEU A 53 13.19 -19.54 2.19
CA LEU A 53 14.56 -19.09 2.41
C LEU A 53 15.52 -20.29 2.42
N SER A 54 16.72 -20.09 1.88
CA SER A 54 17.85 -20.98 2.11
C SER A 54 18.60 -20.52 3.35
N THR A 55 19.02 -21.46 4.19
CA THR A 55 19.83 -21.17 5.37
C THR A 55 21.06 -22.03 5.44
N THR A 56 22.17 -21.48 5.93
CA THR A 56 23.43 -22.20 6.15
C THR A 56 24.01 -21.75 7.48
N GLY A 57 24.33 -22.70 8.36
CA GLY A 57 24.84 -22.39 9.71
C GLY A 57 23.87 -21.54 10.54
N GLY A 58 22.56 -21.71 10.37
CA GLY A 58 21.53 -20.94 11.07
C GLY A 58 21.34 -19.50 10.57
N LYS A 59 22.00 -19.10 9.48
CA LYS A 59 21.86 -17.77 8.85
C LYS A 59 21.24 -17.89 7.47
N VAL A 60 20.58 -16.83 7.00
CA VAL A 60 20.10 -16.72 5.62
C VAL A 60 21.29 -16.81 4.66
N SER A 61 21.14 -17.63 3.62
CA SER A 61 22.13 -17.76 2.54
C SER A 61 21.53 -17.63 1.14
N GLY A 62 20.20 -17.49 1.03
CA GLY A 62 19.52 -17.26 -0.24
C GLY A 62 18.00 -17.21 -0.13
N VAL A 63 17.37 -16.91 -1.26
CA VAL A 63 15.92 -17.04 -1.47
C VAL A 63 15.66 -18.01 -2.61
N VAL A 64 14.81 -19.01 -2.37
CA VAL A 64 14.39 -19.95 -3.40
C VAL A 64 13.18 -19.37 -4.12
N THR A 65 13.30 -19.19 -5.43
CA THR A 65 12.23 -18.60 -6.27
C THR A 65 11.82 -19.58 -7.37
N GLU A 66 10.73 -19.27 -8.06
CA GLU A 66 10.29 -20.03 -9.25
C GLU A 66 11.30 -20.02 -10.40
N LYS A 67 12.19 -19.03 -10.42
CA LYS A 67 13.21 -18.86 -11.46
C LYS A 67 14.60 -19.35 -11.03
N GLY A 68 14.68 -20.04 -9.90
CA GLY A 68 15.93 -20.51 -9.29
C GLY A 68 16.25 -19.83 -7.97
N GLU A 69 17.38 -20.20 -7.38
CA GLU A 69 17.85 -19.63 -6.12
C GLU A 69 18.66 -18.36 -6.36
N ILE A 70 18.41 -17.33 -5.55
CA ILE A 70 19.21 -16.10 -5.52
C ILE A 70 19.97 -16.07 -4.19
N ARG A 71 21.31 -16.16 -4.26
CA ARG A 71 22.19 -16.16 -3.08
C ARG A 71 22.27 -14.76 -2.49
N CYS A 72 22.04 -14.67 -1.18
CA CYS A 72 22.09 -13.41 -0.44
C CYS A 72 22.28 -13.69 1.06
N GLU A 73 22.86 -12.74 1.77
CA GLU A 73 23.11 -12.84 3.22
C GLU A 73 21.98 -12.23 4.05
N GLN A 74 21.17 -11.36 3.43
CA GLN A 74 20.12 -10.59 4.09
C GLN A 74 18.87 -10.54 3.21
N VAL A 75 17.70 -10.61 3.86
CA VAL A 75 16.39 -10.56 3.19
C VAL A 75 15.46 -9.66 4.00
N LEU A 76 14.72 -8.80 3.30
CA LEU A 76 13.63 -8.02 3.86
C LEU A 76 12.30 -8.57 3.34
N LEU A 77 11.41 -8.99 4.24
CA LEU A 77 10.07 -9.43 3.86
C LEU A 77 9.13 -8.22 3.72
N ALA A 78 8.79 -7.88 2.48
CA ALA A 78 7.81 -6.85 2.14
C ALA A 78 6.58 -7.44 1.42
N GLY A 79 6.16 -8.65 1.83
CA GLY A 79 5.11 -9.44 1.15
C GLY A 79 3.67 -9.04 1.47
N GLY A 80 3.44 -7.93 2.17
CA GLY A 80 2.11 -7.43 2.53
C GLY A 80 1.23 -8.51 3.19
N ALA A 81 0.01 -8.69 2.67
CA ALA A 81 -0.97 -9.66 3.17
C ALA A 81 -0.47 -11.12 3.17
N TRP A 82 0.51 -11.47 2.32
CA TRP A 82 1.05 -12.83 2.25
C TRP A 82 2.18 -13.10 3.26
N SER A 83 2.69 -12.07 3.93
CA SER A 83 3.84 -12.19 4.85
C SER A 83 3.61 -13.22 5.96
N ARG A 84 2.41 -13.25 6.54
CA ARG A 84 2.06 -14.20 7.60
C ARG A 84 2.11 -15.65 7.12
N ARG A 85 1.58 -15.91 5.92
CA ARG A 85 1.61 -17.25 5.32
C ARG A 85 3.03 -17.67 5.00
N PHE A 86 3.84 -16.77 4.45
CA PHE A 86 5.24 -17.03 4.14
C PHE A 86 6.05 -17.37 5.40
N LEU A 87 5.93 -16.56 6.46
CA LEU A 87 6.62 -16.77 7.73
C LEU A 87 6.15 -18.02 8.48
N GLY A 88 4.88 -18.39 8.35
CA GLY A 88 4.34 -19.63 8.91
C GLY A 88 5.07 -20.88 8.41
N ASN A 89 5.53 -20.89 7.15
CA ASN A 89 6.34 -21.99 6.60
C ASN A 89 7.72 -22.10 7.27
N LEU A 90 8.19 -21.04 7.93
CA LEU A 90 9.46 -20.96 8.64
C LEU A 90 9.27 -21.07 10.16
N GLY A 91 8.07 -21.38 10.64
CA GLY A 91 7.74 -21.45 12.07
C GLY A 91 7.71 -20.08 12.76
N VAL A 92 7.72 -18.98 12.02
CA VAL A 92 7.69 -17.62 12.57
C VAL A 92 6.24 -17.12 12.61
N SER A 93 5.78 -16.75 13.80
CA SER A 93 4.45 -16.18 13.98
C SER A 93 4.45 -14.69 13.66
N LEU A 94 3.61 -14.28 12.71
CA LEU A 94 3.28 -12.87 12.45
C LEU A 94 1.78 -12.66 12.71
N PRO A 95 1.39 -11.98 13.80
CA PRO A 95 -0.01 -11.86 14.20
C PRO A 95 -0.75 -10.77 13.41
N THR A 96 -0.94 -11.00 12.10
CA THR A 96 -1.72 -10.11 11.23
C THR A 96 -3.08 -10.71 10.86
N LEU A 97 -4.10 -9.85 10.78
CA LEU A 97 -5.45 -10.18 10.34
C LEU A 97 -5.73 -9.43 9.02
N PRO A 98 -5.92 -10.11 7.88
CA PRO A 98 -6.33 -9.45 6.65
C PRO A 98 -7.77 -8.97 6.79
N LEU A 99 -8.02 -7.73 6.39
CA LEU A 99 -9.36 -7.13 6.33
C LEU A 99 -9.69 -6.80 4.88
N VAL A 100 -10.94 -7.05 4.51
CA VAL A 100 -11.48 -6.60 3.23
C VAL A 100 -12.24 -5.32 3.49
N CYS A 101 -11.78 -4.23 2.88
CA CYS A 101 -12.43 -2.93 2.95
C CYS A 101 -13.05 -2.61 1.59
N SER A 102 -14.33 -2.21 1.58
CA SER A 102 -15.00 -1.79 0.36
C SER A 102 -14.72 -0.32 0.07
N VAL A 103 -14.43 -0.03 -1.20
CA VAL A 103 -14.34 1.33 -1.74
C VAL A 103 -15.23 1.42 -2.96
N MET A 104 -15.84 2.58 -3.18
CA MET A 104 -16.75 2.82 -4.31
C MET A 104 -16.35 4.11 -5.02
N ARG A 105 -16.53 4.13 -6.35
CA ARG A 105 -16.31 5.32 -7.19
C ARG A 105 -17.64 5.75 -7.78
N THR A 106 -17.98 7.02 -7.61
CA THR A 106 -19.19 7.61 -8.19
C THR A 106 -18.92 8.04 -9.65
N LYS A 107 -19.99 8.41 -10.36
CA LYS A 107 -19.83 9.26 -11.55
C LYS A 107 -19.19 10.61 -11.15
N PRO A 108 -18.54 11.30 -12.09
CA PRO A 108 -18.13 12.69 -11.87
C PRO A 108 -19.32 13.51 -11.36
N MET A 109 -19.08 14.25 -10.30
CA MET A 109 -20.04 15.17 -9.69
C MET A 109 -19.28 16.38 -9.19
N GLU A 110 -19.97 17.50 -9.03
CA GLU A 110 -19.43 18.64 -8.30
C GLU A 110 -19.20 18.17 -6.86
N GLY A 111 -17.92 18.00 -6.51
CA GLY A 111 -17.52 17.38 -5.26
C GLY A 111 -17.89 18.29 -4.10
N PRO A 112 -18.42 17.76 -2.99
CA PRO A 112 -18.71 18.59 -1.81
C PRO A 112 -17.45 19.21 -1.23
N THR A 113 -16.27 18.65 -1.54
CA THR A 113 -14.98 19.12 -1.04
C THR A 113 -13.80 18.65 -1.89
N ASP A 114 -12.71 19.42 -1.87
CA ASP A 114 -11.43 19.06 -2.48
C ASP A 114 -10.52 18.29 -1.52
N ILE A 115 -10.82 18.27 -0.21
CA ILE A 115 -10.03 17.58 0.82
C ILE A 115 -10.53 16.18 1.12
N ALA A 116 -9.69 15.33 1.71
CA ALA A 116 -10.11 13.99 2.13
C ALA A 116 -10.90 14.15 3.43
N VAL A 117 -12.11 13.61 3.48
CA VAL A 117 -12.99 13.78 4.63
C VAL A 117 -13.33 12.40 5.18
N GLY A 118 -13.03 12.18 6.45
CA GLY A 118 -13.49 11.01 7.18
C GLY A 118 -14.70 11.36 8.04
N GLY A 119 -15.82 10.68 7.80
CA GLY A 119 -16.96 10.65 8.71
C GLY A 119 -16.92 9.38 9.59
N GLN A 120 -17.94 9.22 10.43
CA GLN A 120 -18.04 8.07 11.34
C GLN A 120 -18.12 6.72 10.62
N ILE A 121 -18.77 6.68 9.45
CA ILE A 121 -19.09 5.44 8.74
C ILE A 121 -18.47 5.34 7.33
N PHE A 122 -17.99 6.45 6.76
CA PHE A 122 -17.36 6.44 5.44
C PHE A 122 -16.28 7.51 5.34
N ARG A 123 -15.34 7.31 4.41
CA ARG A 123 -14.37 8.33 4.02
C ARG A 123 -14.60 8.72 2.57
N PHE A 124 -14.65 10.02 2.31
CA PHE A 124 -14.72 10.58 0.98
C PHE A 124 -13.34 11.10 0.58
N VAL A 125 -12.89 10.70 -0.62
CA VAL A 125 -11.62 11.11 -1.18
C VAL A 125 -11.90 11.57 -2.59
N ASN A 126 -11.70 12.87 -2.85
CA ASN A 126 -11.78 13.39 -4.21
C ASN A 126 -10.53 12.97 -4.98
N THR A 127 -10.71 12.07 -5.94
CA THR A 127 -9.67 11.73 -6.91
C THR A 127 -9.87 12.62 -8.13
N LYS A 128 -9.32 13.84 -8.14
CA LYS A 128 -9.07 14.57 -9.38
C LYS A 128 -7.99 13.78 -10.12
N THR A 129 -8.40 12.75 -10.86
CA THR A 129 -7.48 12.02 -11.73
C THR A 129 -7.00 13.00 -12.79
N VAL A 130 -5.69 13.22 -12.84
CA VAL A 130 -4.99 13.80 -13.99
C VAL A 130 -5.17 12.81 -15.13
N ALA A 131 -6.32 12.90 -15.81
CA ALA A 131 -6.60 12.15 -17.02
C ALA A 131 -5.95 12.88 -18.19
N SER A 132 -4.66 12.68 -18.40
CA SER A 132 -3.99 12.89 -19.69
C SER A 132 -2.53 12.41 -19.63
N LEU A 133 -2.32 11.14 -19.96
CA LEU A 133 -1.17 10.65 -20.72
C LEU A 133 -1.70 9.62 -21.73
#